data_AF-A0A146LGS4-F1
#
_entry.id   AF-A0A146LGS4-F1
#
_cell.length_a   1.000
_cell.length_b   1.000
_cell.length_c   1.000
_cell.angle_alpha   90.00
_cell.angle_beta   90.00
_cell.angle_gamma   90.00
#
_symmetry.space_group_name_H-M   'P 1'
#
loop_
_entity.id
_entity.type
_entity.pdbx_description
1 polymer ?
#
loop_
_entity_poly.entity_id
_entity_poly.type
_entity_poly.pdbx_seq_one_letter_code
_entity_poly.pdbx_strand_id
1 'polypeptide(L)'
;FYCEGKSVHPPKSYETITVKPGASIQVASPETQEKDEDKAYSFSSTTGSPITLKCTMKLDKPLSTGQCAKEILTIDSGNGPQESCGKGQVSATGTTIKMRVETLRATRGQVSCVVKG
;
A
#
# COMPACT_ATOMS: atom_id res chain seq x y z
N PHE A 1 23.73 -13.98 11.44
CA PHE A 1 23.18 -12.66 11.14
C PHE A 1 22.44 -12.76 9.81
N TYR A 2 21.10 -12.80 9.86
CA TYR A 2 20.25 -12.87 8.67
C TYR A 2 19.67 -11.46 8.48
N CYS A 3 20.09 -10.77 7.42
CA CYS A 3 19.55 -9.46 7.08
C CYS A 3 18.28 -9.67 6.24
N GLU A 4 17.13 -9.60 6.87
CA GLU A 4 15.86 -9.45 6.17
C GLU A 4 15.67 -7.96 5.88
N GLY A 5 15.61 -7.62 4.60
CA GLY A 5 15.47 -6.26 4.12
C GLY A 5 14.45 -6.18 2.99
N LYS A 6 14.12 -4.94 2.61
CA LYS A 6 13.16 -4.60 1.56
C LYS A 6 13.40 -5.38 0.26
N SER A 7 12.33 -5.60 -0.50
CA SER A 7 12.48 -6.02 -1.90
C SER A 7 13.00 -4.83 -2.72
N VAL A 8 14.25 -4.92 -3.21
CA VAL A 8 14.84 -3.92 -4.12
C VAL A 8 14.26 -3.99 -5.54
N HIS A 9 13.43 -5.00 -5.81
CA HIS A 9 12.82 -5.20 -7.11
C HIS A 9 11.42 -4.58 -7.14
N PRO A 10 11.00 -4.01 -8.29
CA PRO A 10 9.62 -3.61 -8.49
C PRO A 10 8.68 -4.81 -8.33
N PRO A 11 7.42 -4.59 -7.94
CA PRO A 11 6.46 -5.69 -7.78
C PRO A 11 6.29 -6.44 -9.10
N LYS A 12 6.19 -7.76 -9.02
CA LYS A 12 6.10 -8.64 -10.20
C LYS A 12 4.86 -8.37 -11.06
N SER A 13 3.78 -7.92 -10.43
CA SER A 13 2.54 -7.57 -11.08
C SER A 13 1.73 -6.60 -10.23
N TYR A 14 0.85 -5.85 -10.89
CA TYR A 14 -0.17 -5.03 -10.24
C TYR A 14 -1.55 -5.63 -10.50
N GLU A 15 -2.32 -5.83 -9.43
CA GLU A 15 -3.75 -6.07 -9.56
C GLU A 15 -4.43 -4.75 -9.95
N THR A 16 -5.05 -4.72 -11.14
CA THR A 16 -5.67 -3.50 -11.65
C THR A 16 -7.14 -3.47 -11.28
N ILE A 17 -7.56 -2.40 -10.59
CA ILE A 17 -8.92 -2.19 -10.12
C ILE A 17 -9.47 -0.92 -10.75
N THR A 18 -10.51 -1.07 -11.55
CA THR A 18 -11.16 0.07 -12.21
C THR A 18 -12.24 0.65 -11.31
N VAL A 19 -12.16 1.95 -11.04
CA VAL A 19 -13.04 2.65 -10.09
C VAL A 19 -14.07 3.46 -10.88
N LYS A 20 -15.35 3.10 -10.70
CA LYS A 20 -16.48 3.83 -11.29
C LYS A 20 -16.89 5.01 -10.40
N PRO A 21 -17.51 6.06 -10.97
CA PRO A 21 -18.10 7.14 -10.18
C PRO A 21 -19.07 6.61 -9.11
N GLY A 22 -18.94 7.10 -7.88
CA GLY A 22 -19.75 6.68 -6.74
C GLY A 22 -19.40 5.30 -6.17
N ALA A 23 -18.42 4.58 -6.74
CA ALA A 23 -17.95 3.33 -6.18
C ALA A 23 -17.15 3.56 -4.90
N SER A 24 -17.25 2.61 -3.96
CA SER A 24 -16.43 2.54 -2.76
C SER A 24 -15.87 1.13 -2.65
N ILE A 25 -14.56 0.98 -2.85
CA ILE A 25 -13.88 -0.32 -2.90
C ILE A 25 -12.96 -0.42 -1.69
N GLN A 26 -13.06 -1.52 -0.95
CA GLN A 26 -12.18 -1.80 0.19
C GLN A 26 -11.12 -2.84 -0.22
N VAL A 27 -9.87 -2.56 0.14
CA VAL A 27 -8.74 -3.48 -0.01
C VAL A 27 -8.07 -3.62 1.34
N ALA A 28 -7.87 -4.85 1.80
CA ALA A 28 -7.23 -5.11 3.08
C ALA A 28 -6.20 -6.24 2.95
N SER A 29 -5.09 -6.12 3.68
CA SER A 29 -4.19 -7.26 3.88
C SER A 29 -4.81 -8.26 4.86
N PRO A 30 -4.59 -9.57 4.69
CA PRO A 30 -5.06 -10.59 5.61
C PRO A 30 -4.49 -10.40 7.03
N GLU A 31 -5.25 -10.80 8.05
CA GLU A 31 -4.87 -10.59 9.47
C GLU A 31 -3.62 -11.37 9.91
N THR A 32 -3.31 -12.48 9.24
CA THR A 32 -2.14 -13.34 9.49
C THR A 32 -1.41 -13.62 8.18
N GLN A 33 -0.15 -13.17 8.12
CA GLN A 33 0.74 -13.40 7.00
C GLN A 33 1.65 -14.61 7.29
N GLU A 34 1.29 -15.75 6.70
CA GLU A 34 2.12 -16.97 6.76
C GLU A 34 3.39 -16.88 5.90
N LYS A 35 3.43 -15.93 4.97
CA LYS A 35 4.50 -15.69 3.98
C LYS A 35 4.73 -14.19 3.85
N ASP A 36 5.89 -13.83 3.30
CA ASP A 36 6.19 -12.45 2.91
C ASP A 36 5.11 -12.00 1.92
N GLU A 37 4.49 -10.85 2.19
CA GLU A 37 3.48 -10.29 1.30
C GLU A 37 4.12 -9.13 0.53
N ASP A 38 4.09 -9.25 -0.80
CA ASP A 38 4.41 -8.18 -1.74
C ASP A 38 3.22 -8.08 -2.69
N LYS A 39 2.22 -7.27 -2.31
CA LYS A 39 1.02 -7.04 -3.11
C LYS A 39 1.01 -5.63 -3.64
N ALA A 40 0.76 -5.49 -4.93
CA ALA A 40 0.64 -4.20 -5.58
C ALA A 40 -0.71 -4.08 -6.28
N TYR A 41 -1.33 -2.91 -6.13
CA TYR A 41 -2.62 -2.55 -6.68
C TYR A 41 -2.50 -1.29 -7.53
N SER A 42 -3.21 -1.25 -8.65
CA SER A 42 -3.33 -0.09 -9.52
C SER A 42 -4.80 0.28 -9.63
N PHE A 43 -5.20 1.36 -8.97
CA PHE A 43 -6.55 1.89 -9.03
C PHE A 43 -6.64 2.92 -10.15
N SER A 44 -7.59 2.78 -11.06
CA SER A 44 -7.76 3.72 -12.18
C SER A 44 -9.21 4.15 -12.35
N SER A 45 -9.44 5.45 -12.47
CA SER A 45 -10.76 6.02 -12.75
C SER A 45 -11.28 5.61 -14.13
N THR A 46 -12.54 5.20 -14.24
CA THR A 46 -13.17 4.94 -15.56
C THR A 46 -13.42 6.20 -16.38
N THR A 47 -13.52 7.37 -15.72
CA THR A 47 -13.96 8.62 -16.37
C THR A 47 -12.86 9.65 -16.52
N GLY A 48 -11.67 9.39 -15.95
CA GLY A 48 -10.61 10.38 -15.82
C GLY A 48 -10.82 11.37 -14.67
N SER A 49 -11.94 11.29 -13.95
CA SER A 49 -12.15 12.08 -12.71
C SER A 49 -11.24 11.56 -11.58
N PRO A 50 -10.73 12.42 -10.69
CA PRO A 50 -9.88 11.99 -9.57
C PRO A 50 -10.59 11.01 -8.63
N ILE A 51 -9.89 9.94 -8.25
CA ILE A 51 -10.26 9.01 -7.19
C ILE A 51 -9.50 9.37 -5.91
N THR A 52 -10.04 8.98 -4.76
CA THR A 52 -9.40 9.15 -3.44
C THR A 52 -9.14 7.80 -2.79
N LEU A 53 -7.90 7.55 -2.38
CA LEU A 53 -7.46 6.41 -1.58
C LEU A 53 -7.24 6.88 -0.14
N LYS A 54 -7.83 6.19 0.84
CA LYS A 54 -7.56 6.38 2.27
C LYS A 54 -7.18 5.05 2.90
N CYS A 55 -6.00 4.98 3.49
CA CYS A 55 -5.51 3.78 4.14
C CYS A 55 -5.31 4.01 5.63
N THR A 56 -5.77 3.06 6.44
CA THR A 56 -5.38 2.92 7.84
C THR A 56 -4.34 1.82 7.92
N MET A 57 -3.21 2.13 8.56
CA MET A 57 -2.06 1.23 8.65
C MET A 57 -1.70 0.94 10.09
N LYS A 58 -1.32 -0.31 10.34
CA LYS A 58 -0.74 -0.81 11.58
C LYS A 58 0.44 -1.70 11.17
N LEU A 59 1.52 -1.02 10.79
CA LEU A 59 2.77 -1.64 10.35
C LEU A 59 3.86 -1.54 11.43
N ASP A 60 4.96 -2.26 11.23
CA ASP A 60 6.15 -2.12 12.06
C ASP A 60 6.68 -0.67 12.04
N LYS A 61 7.24 -0.28 13.17
CA LYS A 61 7.72 1.10 13.36
C LYS A 61 8.93 1.36 12.44
N PRO A 62 9.17 2.62 12.04
CA PRO A 62 10.43 2.95 11.38
C PRO A 62 11.62 2.63 12.30
N LEU A 63 12.77 2.38 11.68
CA LEU A 63 14.04 2.31 12.40
C LEU A 63 14.33 3.64 13.11
N SER A 64 15.31 3.65 14.01
CA SER A 64 15.77 4.88 14.68
C SER A 64 16.24 5.97 13.71
N THR A 65 16.61 5.59 12.48
CA THR A 65 16.97 6.50 11.38
C THR A 65 15.75 7.12 10.68
N GLY A 66 14.53 6.76 11.07
CA GLY A 66 13.28 7.19 10.43
C GLY A 66 12.88 6.37 9.21
N GLN A 67 13.70 5.41 8.77
CA GLN A 67 13.43 4.61 7.59
C GLN A 67 12.51 3.43 7.89
N CYS A 68 11.50 3.21 7.04
CA CYS A 68 10.73 1.97 7.02
C CYS A 68 11.62 0.85 6.47
N ALA A 69 11.65 -0.31 7.12
CA ALA A 69 12.58 -1.40 6.73
C ALA A 69 11.92 -2.78 6.62
N LYS A 70 11.00 -3.10 7.53
CA LYS A 70 10.37 -4.43 7.60
C LYS A 70 8.99 -4.48 6.95
N GLU A 71 8.20 -3.43 7.15
CA GLU A 71 6.83 -3.35 6.68
C GLU A 71 6.59 -1.96 6.11
N ILE A 72 6.07 -1.89 4.89
CA ILE A 72 6.03 -0.67 4.10
C ILE A 72 4.74 -0.63 3.29
N LEU A 73 4.08 0.52 3.36
CA LEU A 73 3.04 0.92 2.44
C LEU A 73 3.62 1.99 1.51
N THR A 74 3.66 1.71 0.22
CA THR A 74 4.10 2.65 -0.81
C THR A 74 2.89 3.09 -1.62
N ILE A 75 2.68 4.40 -1.76
CA ILE A 75 1.60 4.99 -2.57
C ILE A 75 2.19 5.96 -3.57
N ASP A 76 1.80 5.84 -4.83
CA ASP A 76 2.10 6.78 -5.90
C ASP A 76 0.79 7.24 -6.56
N SER A 77 0.55 8.55 -6.51
CA SER A 77 -0.63 9.21 -7.12
C SER A 77 -0.27 10.13 -8.28
N GLY A 78 0.95 10.01 -8.82
CA GLY A 78 1.47 10.81 -9.94
C GLY A 78 2.59 11.78 -9.56
N ASN A 79 2.85 11.97 -8.26
CA ASN A 79 3.95 12.80 -7.74
C ASN A 79 5.18 11.96 -7.34
N GLY A 80 5.21 10.68 -7.71
CA GLY A 80 6.22 9.73 -7.31
C GLY A 80 5.86 8.96 -6.03
N PRO A 81 6.57 7.85 -5.75
CA PRO A 81 6.25 6.95 -4.66
C PRO A 81 6.54 7.57 -3.29
N GLN A 82 5.58 7.44 -2.37
CA GLN A 82 5.68 7.83 -0.97
C GLN A 82 5.62 6.58 -0.10
N GLU A 83 6.65 6.35 0.71
CA GLU A 83 6.70 5.22 1.65
C GLU A 83 6.12 5.62 3.02
N SER A 84 5.46 4.68 3.69
CA SER A 84 4.88 4.87 5.01
C SER A 84 4.92 3.57 5.81
N CYS A 85 5.14 3.67 7.12
CA CYS A 85 5.14 2.56 8.07
C CYS A 85 4.71 3.04 9.46
N GLY A 86 4.68 2.14 10.43
CA GLY A 86 4.12 2.40 11.75
C GLY A 86 2.59 2.42 11.76
N LYS A 87 2.02 3.14 12.72
CA LYS A 87 0.56 3.24 12.89
C LYS A 87 0.08 4.61 12.45
N GLY A 88 -1.03 4.66 11.72
CA GLY A 88 -1.63 5.92 11.33
C GLY A 88 -2.56 5.81 10.13
N GLN A 89 -2.78 6.95 9.48
CA GLN A 89 -3.57 7.03 8.26
C GLN A 89 -2.79 7.78 7.19
N VAL A 90 -2.93 7.32 5.95
CA VAL A 90 -2.39 8.00 4.77
C VAL A 90 -3.50 8.16 3.74
N SER A 91 -3.44 9.21 2.95
CA SER A 91 -4.44 9.50 1.92
C SER A 91 -3.76 10.00 0.66
N ALA A 92 -4.32 9.66 -0.49
CA ALA A 92 -3.86 10.12 -1.79
C ALA A 92 -5.05 10.36 -2.71
N THR A 93 -4.87 11.29 -3.65
CA THR A 93 -5.87 11.64 -4.66
C THR A 93 -5.19 11.72 -6.01
N GLY A 94 -5.79 11.14 -7.03
CA GLY A 94 -5.25 11.10 -8.39
C GLY A 94 -6.19 10.40 -9.35
N THR A 95 -5.92 10.43 -10.65
CA THR A 95 -6.73 9.70 -11.65
C THR A 95 -6.34 8.22 -11.75
N THR A 96 -5.06 7.93 -11.47
CA THR A 96 -4.50 6.60 -11.24
C THR A 96 -3.70 6.64 -9.94
N ILE A 97 -3.92 5.66 -9.06
CA ILE A 97 -3.18 5.51 -7.81
C ILE A 97 -2.59 4.10 -7.77
N LYS A 98 -1.26 4.02 -7.64
CA LYS A 98 -0.56 2.76 -7.40
C LYS A 98 -0.28 2.62 -5.91
N MET A 99 -0.52 1.42 -5.40
CA MET A 99 -0.28 1.07 -4.01
C MET A 99 0.53 -0.21 -3.97
N ARG A 100 1.50 -0.32 -3.07
CA ARG A 100 2.23 -1.55 -2.79
C ARG A 100 2.32 -1.74 -1.29
N VAL A 101 2.03 -2.95 -0.82
CA VAL A 101 2.21 -3.37 0.57
C VAL A 101 3.28 -4.44 0.60
N GLU A 102 4.36 -4.15 1.31
CA GLU A 102 5.48 -5.06 1.54
C GLU A 102 5.52 -5.40 3.03
N THR A 103 5.47 -6.69 3.36
CA THR A 103 5.57 -7.19 4.74
C THR A 103 6.39 -8.47 4.76
N LEU A 104 7.13 -8.70 5.84
CA LEU A 104 7.93 -9.90 6.04
C LEU A 104 7.14 -10.97 6.82
N ARG A 105 7.56 -12.23 6.67
CA ARG A 105 7.02 -13.38 7.43
C ARG A 105 6.95 -13.11 8.93
N ALA A 106 5.93 -13.68 9.56
CA ALA A 106 5.70 -13.62 11.01
C ALA A 106 5.45 -12.19 11.56
N THR A 107 5.12 -11.24 10.68
CA THR A 107 4.66 -9.92 11.10
C THR A 107 3.14 -9.87 11.27
N ARG A 108 2.65 -8.85 11.98
CA ARG A 108 1.22 -8.56 12.18
C ARG A 108 0.81 -7.28 11.44
N GLY A 109 1.53 -6.97 10.36
CA GLY A 109 1.32 -5.78 9.56
C GLY A 109 -0.07 -5.80 8.94
N GLN A 110 -0.85 -4.74 9.18
CA GLN A 110 -2.19 -4.62 8.63
C GLN A 110 -2.36 -3.29 7.91
N VAL A 111 -2.86 -3.36 6.68
CA VAL A 111 -3.27 -2.20 5.90
C VAL A 111 -4.69 -2.42 5.45
N SER A 112 -5.56 -1.45 5.74
CA SER A 112 -6.93 -1.42 5.20
C SER A 112 -7.16 -0.09 4.49
N CYS A 113 -7.47 -0.17 3.22
CA CYS A 113 -7.67 0.97 2.34
C CYS A 113 -9.08 1.00 1.78
N VAL A 114 -9.61 2.20 1.63
CA VAL A 114 -10.86 2.48 0.93
C VAL A 114 -10.55 3.41 -0.24
N VAL A 115 -10.96 3.02 -1.43
CA VAL A 115 -10.88 3.81 -2.65
C VAL A 115 -12.27 4.27 -3.03
N LYS A 116 -12.41 5.57 -3.32
CA LYS A 116 -13.66 6.20 -3.76
C LYS A 116 -13.47 6.90 -5.10
N GLY A 117 -14.42 6.75 -6.01
CA GLY A 117 -14.45 7.44 -7.30
C GLY A 117 -15.67 8.30 -7.52
#